data_AF-A0A952VR77-F1
#
_entry.id   AF-A0A952VR77-F1
#
_cell.length_a   1.000
_cell.length_b   1.000
_cell.length_c   1.000
_cell.angle_alpha   90.00
_cell.angle_beta   90.00
_cell.angle_gamma   90.00
#
_symmetry.space_group_name_H-M   'P 1'
#
loop_
_entity.id
_entity.type
_entity.pdbx_description
1 polymer ?
#
loop_
_entity_poly.entity_id
_entity_poly.type
_entity_poly.pdbx_seq_one_letter_code
_entity_poly.pdbx_strand_id
1 'polypeptide(L)'
;MRAGAIPVVSDTVGTSVYVADEEYGIVLHGVQKKVRQKDQATGVLVNSCCQKPELEHFLVEQMTDRVCKLLDDHGAYWEMYRRATAYARKEFSGQSFAENFWSSVSDLYSQSRETSAPVEIASDDLKRSLSDCTILNHGWGRIFESSSKPMLRIKTEFGMVWELGGAMIQTYGNPRIELNNWSVLAQYYKQSTPLVTYANTLEELEGTYLHPLGGRRQGVRRKLVRWISKTLLPFPVLYRYAAHALAVYRRYGRFGFQRPRVEPEVELVRQGVSGYNILRHRDRYYAILQREGEFSPARAEAGGYSSCYISSSVEEVLRNITASIPVSTSFIFNKDVNFGPGHDSPDSIEVSKRGIR
;
A
#
# COMPACT_ATOMS: atom_id res chain seq x y z
N MET A 1 -19.12 14.37 -24.59
CA MET A 1 -18.79 14.62 -26.01
C MET A 1 -18.95 13.39 -26.89
N ARG A 2 -18.11 12.33 -26.77
CA ARG A 2 -18.22 11.14 -27.67
C ARG A 2 -19.56 10.40 -27.59
N ALA A 3 -20.18 10.38 -26.41
CA ALA A 3 -21.53 9.84 -26.19
C ALA A 3 -22.67 10.77 -26.66
N GLY A 4 -22.35 11.90 -27.30
CA GLY A 4 -23.32 12.89 -27.77
C GLY A 4 -23.69 13.98 -26.75
N ALA A 5 -23.23 13.91 -25.50
CA ALA A 5 -23.47 15.00 -24.56
C ALA A 5 -22.58 16.22 -24.87
N ILE A 6 -23.19 17.42 -24.91
CA ILE A 6 -22.48 18.71 -24.89
C ILE A 6 -21.96 18.91 -23.46
N PRO A 7 -20.64 19.06 -23.26
CA PRO A 7 -20.09 19.21 -21.93
C PRO A 7 -20.29 20.64 -21.42
N VAL A 8 -20.62 20.74 -20.13
CA VAL A 8 -20.56 21.97 -19.35
C VAL A 8 -19.47 21.77 -18.30
N VAL A 9 -18.43 22.58 -18.35
CA VAL A 9 -17.21 22.40 -17.55
C VAL A 9 -16.76 23.72 -16.97
N SER A 10 -16.05 23.70 -15.84
CA SER A 10 -15.44 24.92 -15.29
C SER A 10 -14.09 25.23 -15.94
N ASP A 11 -13.69 26.51 -15.93
CA ASP A 11 -12.41 27.04 -16.44
C ASP A 11 -11.17 26.61 -15.63
N THR A 12 -11.07 25.34 -15.27
CA THR A 12 -9.89 24.80 -14.59
C THR A 12 -8.68 24.67 -15.53
N VAL A 13 -7.50 24.37 -14.96
CA VAL A 13 -6.31 24.15 -15.80
C VAL A 13 -6.46 22.90 -16.64
N GLY A 14 -6.14 23.06 -17.92
CA GLY A 14 -6.30 22.02 -18.92
C GLY A 14 -7.67 22.01 -19.57
N THR A 15 -8.68 22.76 -19.08
CA THR A 15 -10.01 22.80 -19.72
C THR A 15 -9.93 23.22 -21.19
N SER A 16 -9.09 24.21 -21.50
CA SER A 16 -8.85 24.66 -22.88
C SER A 16 -8.25 23.61 -23.82
N VAL A 17 -7.71 22.51 -23.28
CA VAL A 17 -7.15 21.40 -24.07
C VAL A 17 -8.25 20.50 -24.62
N TYR A 18 -9.42 20.45 -23.98
CA TYR A 18 -10.48 19.50 -24.35
C TYR A 18 -11.88 20.11 -24.54
N VAL A 19 -12.11 21.36 -24.15
CA VAL A 19 -13.33 22.11 -24.49
C VAL A 19 -12.95 23.54 -24.85
N ALA A 20 -13.40 23.99 -26.03
CA ALA A 20 -13.45 25.40 -26.39
C ALA A 20 -14.88 25.94 -26.17
N ASP A 21 -14.95 27.08 -25.49
CA ASP A 21 -16.21 27.71 -25.10
C ASP A 21 -17.03 28.12 -26.33
N GLU A 22 -18.33 27.82 -26.32
CA GLU A 22 -19.30 28.06 -27.40
C GLU A 22 -19.04 27.33 -28.73
N GLU A 23 -17.90 26.63 -28.83
CA GLU A 23 -17.54 25.87 -30.02
C GLU A 23 -17.90 24.40 -29.88
N TYR A 24 -17.38 23.78 -28.82
CA TYR A 24 -17.55 22.34 -28.55
C TYR A 24 -18.18 22.07 -27.18
N GLY A 25 -18.49 23.11 -26.40
CA GLY A 25 -19.13 23.01 -25.10
C GLY A 25 -19.31 24.36 -24.43
N ILE A 26 -19.70 24.33 -23.16
CA ILE A 26 -19.89 25.52 -22.33
C ILE A 26 -18.81 25.52 -21.25
N VAL A 27 -18.03 26.60 -21.17
CA VAL A 27 -17.02 26.80 -20.12
C VAL A 27 -17.54 27.82 -19.11
N LEU A 28 -17.69 27.41 -17.85
CA LEU A 28 -18.09 28.27 -16.74
C LEU A 28 -16.85 28.99 -16.20
N HIS A 29 -16.85 30.32 -16.30
CA HIS A 29 -15.70 31.14 -15.97
C HIS A 29 -15.67 31.51 -14.49
N GLY A 30 -14.46 31.70 -13.94
CA GLY A 30 -14.22 32.25 -12.61
C GLY A 30 -13.60 31.29 -11.59
N VAL A 31 -13.61 29.97 -11.84
CA VAL A 31 -12.98 28.98 -10.95
C VAL A 31 -11.47 29.17 -10.97
N GLN A 32 -10.84 29.32 -12.14
CA GLN A 32 -9.40 29.54 -12.22
C GLN A 32 -8.97 30.75 -11.38
N LYS A 33 -9.65 31.87 -11.58
CA LYS A 33 -9.32 33.15 -10.95
C LYS A 33 -9.56 33.16 -9.44
N LYS A 34 -10.63 32.51 -8.97
CA LYS A 34 -11.03 32.56 -7.55
C LYS A 34 -10.46 31.43 -6.69
N VAL A 35 -10.17 30.25 -7.27
CA VAL A 35 -9.65 29.08 -6.55
C VAL A 35 -8.13 29.05 -6.56
N ARG A 36 -7.48 29.53 -7.63
CA ARG A 36 -6.02 29.56 -7.68
C ARG A 36 -5.50 30.89 -7.21
N GLN A 37 -4.80 30.86 -6.08
CA GLN A 37 -3.98 31.97 -5.63
C GLN A 37 -2.53 31.61 -5.89
N LYS A 38 -1.80 32.53 -6.51
CA LYS A 38 -0.35 32.42 -6.60
C LYS A 38 0.20 32.79 -5.24
N ASP A 39 0.84 31.84 -4.58
CA ASP A 39 1.55 32.13 -3.34
C ASP A 39 2.63 33.18 -3.64
N GLN A 40 2.59 34.29 -2.90
CA GLN A 40 3.48 35.43 -3.13
C GLN A 40 4.93 35.09 -2.78
N ALA A 41 5.17 34.14 -1.87
CA ALA A 41 6.51 33.75 -1.44
C ALA A 41 7.17 32.76 -2.42
N THR A 42 6.44 31.73 -2.85
CA THR A 42 7.00 30.64 -3.67
C THR A 42 6.69 30.78 -5.16
N GLY A 43 5.73 31.62 -5.54
CA GLY A 43 5.21 31.71 -6.89
C GLY A 43 4.42 30.48 -7.34
N VAL A 44 4.22 29.49 -6.47
CA VAL A 44 3.48 28.26 -6.75
C VAL A 44 1.98 28.55 -6.74
N LEU A 45 1.25 27.95 -7.68
CA LEU A 45 -0.21 28.01 -7.71
C LEU A 45 -0.77 27.07 -6.63
N VAL A 46 -1.39 27.66 -5.60
CA VAL A 46 -2.06 26.91 -4.54
C VAL A 46 -3.56 26.91 -4.83
N ASN A 47 -4.17 25.73 -4.81
CA ASN A 47 -5.62 25.59 -4.86
C ASN A 47 -6.20 25.86 -3.47
N SER A 48 -6.91 26.98 -3.32
CA SER A 48 -7.71 27.26 -2.14
C SER A 48 -9.08 26.60 -2.31
N CYS A 49 -9.24 25.38 -1.81
CA CYS A 49 -10.51 24.63 -1.88
C CYS A 49 -11.60 25.14 -0.90
N CYS A 50 -11.49 26.37 -0.41
CA CYS A 50 -12.52 26.93 0.45
C CYS A 50 -13.78 27.21 -0.37
N GLN A 51 -14.93 26.72 0.10
CA GLN A 51 -16.23 27.06 -0.48
C GLN A 51 -16.42 28.57 -0.44
N LYS A 52 -16.74 29.15 -1.60
CA LYS A 52 -17.04 30.58 -1.76
C LYS A 52 -18.46 30.67 -2.32
N PRO A 53 -19.47 30.93 -1.47
CA PRO A 53 -20.87 30.94 -1.90
C PRO A 53 -21.15 31.86 -3.09
N GLU A 54 -20.46 33.01 -3.16
CA GLU A 54 -20.54 33.94 -4.29
C GLU A 54 -20.04 33.35 -5.61
N LEU A 55 -19.00 32.51 -5.58
CA LEU A 55 -18.52 31.81 -6.77
C LEU A 55 -19.53 30.77 -7.22
N GLU A 56 -20.08 30.00 -6.29
CA GLU A 56 -21.08 28.97 -6.59
C GLU A 56 -22.33 29.58 -7.22
N HIS A 57 -22.87 30.65 -6.64
CA HIS A 57 -24.01 31.37 -7.22
C HIS A 57 -23.72 31.86 -8.64
N PHE A 58 -22.54 32.46 -8.85
CA PHE A 58 -22.12 32.96 -10.16
C PHE A 58 -21.96 31.84 -11.21
N LEU A 59 -21.48 30.66 -10.81
CA LEU A 59 -21.35 29.52 -11.71
C LEU A 59 -22.71 28.90 -12.04
N VAL A 60 -23.62 28.82 -11.07
CA VAL A 60 -24.99 28.32 -11.27
C VAL A 60 -25.77 29.25 -12.19
N GLU A 61 -25.64 30.56 -12.02
CA GLU A 61 -26.25 31.57 -12.88
C GLU A 61 -25.74 31.44 -14.32
N GLN A 62 -24.43 31.39 -14.52
CA GLN A 62 -23.84 31.15 -15.85
C GLN A 62 -24.32 29.85 -16.49
N MET A 63 -24.33 28.75 -15.71
CA MET A 63 -24.78 27.46 -16.23
C MET A 63 -26.24 27.52 -16.65
N THR A 64 -27.10 28.08 -15.81
CA THR A 64 -28.54 28.13 -16.05
C THR A 64 -28.85 29.01 -17.26
N ASP A 65 -28.32 30.23 -17.29
CA ASP A 65 -28.52 31.16 -18.41
C ASP A 65 -28.06 30.57 -19.75
N ARG A 66 -26.82 30.04 -19.79
CA ARG A 66 -26.23 29.54 -21.03
C ARG A 66 -26.85 28.25 -21.52
N VAL A 67 -27.22 27.35 -20.61
CA VAL A 67 -27.94 26.12 -20.98
C VAL A 67 -29.34 26.45 -21.47
N CYS A 68 -30.09 27.32 -20.78
CA CYS A 68 -31.41 27.75 -21.24
C CYS A 68 -31.32 28.40 -22.62
N LYS A 69 -30.41 29.35 -22.82
CA LYS A 69 -30.18 30.00 -24.12
C LYS A 69 -29.84 29.00 -25.23
N LEU A 70 -29.04 27.98 -24.93
CA LEU A 70 -28.71 26.93 -25.89
C LEU A 70 -29.90 26.02 -26.21
N LEU A 71 -30.76 25.74 -25.23
CA LEU A 71 -31.96 24.92 -25.43
C LEU A 71 -33.07 25.68 -26.18
N ASP A 72 -33.15 27.00 -26.00
CA ASP A 72 -34.09 27.87 -26.71
C ASP A 72 -33.75 27.97 -28.21
N ASP A 73 -32.46 27.90 -28.56
CA ASP A 73 -31.99 27.83 -29.95
C ASP A 73 -31.65 26.40 -30.35
N HIS A 74 -32.66 25.69 -30.86
CA HIS A 74 -32.51 24.34 -31.39
C HIS A 74 -31.42 24.21 -32.48
N GLY A 75 -31.20 25.24 -33.29
CA GLY A 75 -30.18 25.24 -34.34
C GLY A 75 -28.78 25.23 -33.73
N ALA A 76 -28.53 26.18 -32.82
CA ALA A 76 -27.26 26.29 -32.11
C ALA A 76 -26.94 25.02 -31.30
N TYR A 77 -27.93 24.42 -30.64
CA TYR A 77 -27.77 23.16 -29.93
C TYR A 77 -27.23 22.06 -30.85
N TRP A 78 -27.91 21.82 -31.98
CA TRP A 78 -27.54 20.73 -32.89
C TRP A 78 -26.22 20.99 -33.62
N GLU A 79 -25.87 22.25 -33.84
CA GLU A 79 -24.58 22.61 -34.40
C GLU A 79 -23.45 22.36 -33.40
N MET A 80 -23.60 22.82 -32.15
CA MET A 80 -22.63 22.55 -31.08
C MET A 80 -22.49 21.05 -30.81
N TYR A 81 -23.59 20.30 -30.79
CA TYR A 81 -23.60 18.84 -30.69
C TYR A 81 -22.74 18.18 -31.78
N ARG A 82 -22.94 18.58 -33.04
CA ARG A 82 -22.22 18.03 -34.19
C ARG A 82 -20.73 18.36 -34.11
N ARG A 83 -20.39 19.62 -33.82
CA ARG A 83 -19.01 20.07 -33.63
C ARG A 83 -18.33 19.32 -32.50
N ALA A 84 -18.95 19.22 -31.32
CA ALA A 84 -18.40 18.53 -30.16
C ALA A 84 -18.17 17.04 -30.40
N THR A 85 -19.11 16.38 -31.09
CA THR A 85 -18.99 14.95 -31.43
C THR A 85 -17.89 14.70 -32.45
N ALA A 86 -17.80 15.54 -33.48
CA ALA A 86 -16.74 15.47 -34.49
C ALA A 86 -15.35 15.71 -33.88
N TYR A 87 -15.22 16.76 -33.06
CA TYR A 87 -14.00 17.09 -32.32
C TYR A 87 -13.55 15.93 -31.44
N ALA A 88 -14.45 15.35 -30.63
CA ALA A 88 -14.09 14.26 -29.74
C ALA A 88 -13.73 12.95 -30.48
N ARG A 89 -14.31 12.70 -31.66
CA ARG A 89 -13.90 11.56 -32.49
C ARG A 89 -12.52 11.74 -33.10
N LYS A 90 -12.17 12.98 -33.46
CA LYS A 90 -10.89 13.32 -34.07
C LYS A 90 -9.76 13.34 -33.03
N GLU A 91 -9.88 14.20 -32.02
CA GLU A 91 -8.79 14.49 -31.09
C GLU A 91 -8.68 13.49 -29.93
N PHE A 92 -9.81 12.88 -29.51
CA PHE A 92 -9.85 11.93 -28.38
C PHE A 92 -10.10 10.49 -28.83
N SER A 93 -9.50 10.10 -29.95
CA SER A 93 -9.45 8.69 -30.33
C SER A 93 -8.22 8.01 -29.72
N GLY A 94 -8.43 6.85 -29.11
CA GLY A 94 -7.32 6.04 -28.57
C GLY A 94 -6.30 5.66 -29.66
N GLN A 95 -6.76 5.55 -30.91
CA GLN A 95 -5.90 5.31 -32.06
C GLN A 95 -4.99 6.50 -32.36
N SER A 96 -5.54 7.72 -32.51
CA SER A 96 -4.72 8.92 -32.77
C SER A 96 -3.76 9.20 -31.60
N PHE A 97 -4.22 8.98 -30.36
CA PHE A 97 -3.33 9.05 -29.20
C PHE A 97 -2.16 8.06 -29.31
N ALA A 98 -2.44 6.79 -29.62
CA ALA A 98 -1.40 5.77 -29.74
C ALA A 98 -0.42 6.11 -30.87
N GLU A 99 -0.91 6.52 -32.03
CA GLU A 99 -0.06 6.92 -33.17
C GLU A 99 0.85 8.11 -32.81
N ASN A 100 0.29 9.18 -32.23
CA ASN A 100 1.06 10.35 -31.80
C ASN A 100 2.08 10.01 -30.70
N PHE A 101 1.67 9.20 -29.72
CA PHE A 101 2.54 8.76 -28.64
C PHE A 101 3.72 7.94 -29.16
N TRP A 102 3.47 6.92 -29.98
CA TRP A 102 4.53 6.07 -30.51
C TRP A 102 5.42 6.79 -31.51
N SER A 103 4.88 7.72 -32.31
CA SER A 103 5.69 8.61 -33.14
C SER A 103 6.65 9.44 -32.28
N SER A 104 6.14 10.09 -31.23
CA SER A 104 6.96 10.91 -30.33
C SER A 104 8.05 10.10 -29.63
N VAL A 105 7.74 8.87 -29.19
CA VAL A 105 8.72 7.95 -28.60
C VAL A 105 9.79 7.56 -29.62
N SER A 106 9.38 7.26 -30.87
CA SER A 106 10.30 6.93 -31.95
C SER A 106 11.22 8.10 -32.31
N ASP A 107 10.68 9.31 -32.36
CA ASP A 107 11.43 10.55 -32.64
C ASP A 107 12.45 10.82 -31.52
N LEU A 108 12.02 10.73 -30.25
CA LEU A 108 12.91 10.86 -29.11
C LEU A 108 14.01 9.79 -29.10
N TYR A 109 13.66 8.54 -29.44
CA TYR A 109 14.64 7.47 -29.56
C TYR A 109 15.66 7.75 -30.65
N SER A 110 15.21 8.19 -31.82
CA SER A 110 16.08 8.53 -32.97
C SER A 110 17.00 9.70 -32.63
N GLN A 111 16.46 10.77 -32.05
CA GLN A 111 17.25 11.91 -31.57
C GLN A 111 18.26 11.51 -30.50
N SER A 112 17.90 10.65 -29.55
CA SER A 112 18.82 10.16 -28.52
C SER A 112 19.97 9.35 -29.11
N ARG A 113 19.69 8.55 -30.14
CA ARG A 113 20.66 7.71 -30.84
C ARG A 113 21.59 8.53 -31.73
N GLU A 114 21.09 9.60 -32.34
CA GLU A 114 21.88 10.53 -33.16
C GLU A 114 22.75 11.47 -32.30
N THR A 115 22.24 11.90 -31.13
CA THR A 115 22.97 12.77 -30.21
C THR A 115 24.02 11.98 -29.41
N SER A 116 23.83 10.67 -29.23
CA SER A 116 24.90 9.79 -28.80
C SER A 116 25.88 9.57 -29.96
N ALA A 117 26.92 10.42 -30.03
CA ALA A 117 28.22 9.97 -30.54
C ALA A 117 28.56 8.60 -29.91
N PRO A 118 29.41 7.75 -30.52
CA PRO A 118 29.77 6.46 -29.96
C PRO A 118 30.58 6.66 -28.67
N VAL A 119 29.89 7.00 -27.59
CA VAL A 119 30.40 7.06 -26.24
C VAL A 119 30.57 5.61 -25.83
N GLU A 120 31.83 5.28 -25.56
CA GLU A 120 32.30 4.06 -24.93
C GLU A 120 31.21 3.39 -24.11
N ILE A 121 30.81 2.20 -24.57
CA ILE A 121 30.18 1.10 -23.84
C ILE A 121 29.70 1.56 -22.46
N ALA A 122 28.56 2.25 -22.42
CA ALA A 122 27.81 2.42 -21.18
C ALA A 122 27.73 1.03 -20.55
N SER A 123 28.29 0.90 -19.33
CA SER A 123 28.60 -0.41 -18.76
C SER A 123 27.37 -1.31 -18.86
N ASP A 124 27.59 -2.58 -19.23
CA ASP A 124 26.52 -3.57 -19.37
C ASP A 124 25.60 -3.66 -18.15
N ASP A 125 26.08 -3.22 -16.97
CA ASP A 125 25.29 -3.12 -15.75
C ASP A 125 24.20 -2.04 -15.81
N LEU A 126 24.45 -0.88 -16.40
CA LEU A 126 23.45 0.19 -16.47
C LEU A 126 22.34 -0.15 -17.47
N LYS A 127 22.71 -0.76 -18.61
CA LYS A 127 21.75 -1.25 -19.61
C LYS A 127 20.90 -2.40 -19.05
N ARG A 128 21.49 -3.32 -18.29
CA ARG A 128 20.74 -4.37 -17.57
C ARG A 128 19.79 -3.79 -16.52
N SER A 129 20.27 -2.84 -15.72
CA SER A 129 19.47 -2.19 -14.67
C SER A 129 18.26 -1.43 -15.23
N LEU A 130 18.40 -0.78 -16.39
CA LEU A 130 17.28 -0.12 -17.06
C LEU A 130 16.36 -1.11 -17.80
N SER A 131 16.88 -2.21 -18.34
CA SER A 131 16.03 -3.27 -18.91
C SER A 131 15.16 -3.94 -17.83
N ASP A 132 15.67 -4.06 -16.60
CA ASP A 132 14.88 -4.56 -15.46
C ASP A 132 13.78 -3.57 -15.04
N CYS A 133 13.92 -2.29 -15.40
CA CYS A 133 12.93 -1.23 -15.12
C CYS A 133 11.93 -0.99 -16.26
N THR A 134 12.04 -1.71 -17.39
CA THR A 134 11.16 -1.52 -18.55
C THR A 134 10.21 -2.70 -18.72
N ILE A 135 8.92 -2.39 -18.92
CA ILE A 135 7.88 -3.41 -19.07
C ILE A 135 8.00 -4.02 -20.47
N LEU A 136 8.32 -5.31 -20.53
CA LEU A 136 8.37 -6.05 -21.78
C LEU A 136 6.97 -6.14 -22.41
N ASN A 137 6.88 -6.25 -23.74
CA ASN A 137 5.63 -6.18 -24.52
C ASN A 137 4.47 -7.09 -24.03
N HIS A 138 4.75 -8.19 -23.33
CA HIS A 138 3.75 -9.11 -22.79
C HIS A 138 3.31 -8.78 -21.34
N GLY A 139 3.96 -7.83 -20.66
CA GLY A 139 3.69 -7.44 -19.27
C GLY A 139 2.60 -6.37 -19.11
N TRP A 140 2.18 -5.72 -20.20
CA TRP A 140 1.23 -4.61 -20.16
C TRP A 140 -0.16 -5.02 -19.65
N GLY A 141 -0.70 -6.16 -20.09
CA GLY A 141 -2.02 -6.63 -19.64
C GLY A 141 -2.10 -6.77 -18.12
N ARG A 142 -1.01 -7.23 -17.50
CA ARG A 142 -0.91 -7.38 -16.04
C ARG A 142 -0.99 -6.05 -15.29
N ILE A 143 -0.45 -4.97 -15.84
CA ILE A 143 -0.51 -3.66 -15.19
C ILE A 143 -1.95 -3.18 -15.11
N PHE A 144 -2.70 -3.35 -16.20
CA PHE A 144 -4.10 -2.93 -16.29
C PHE A 144 -5.06 -3.86 -15.52
N GLU A 145 -4.72 -5.14 -15.36
CA GLU A 145 -5.51 -6.11 -14.59
C GLU A 145 -5.14 -6.13 -13.08
N SER A 146 -4.02 -5.54 -12.71
CA SER A 146 -3.55 -5.53 -11.32
C SER A 146 -4.30 -4.54 -10.44
N SER A 147 -4.17 -4.74 -9.13
CA SER A 147 -4.71 -3.81 -8.16
C SER A 147 -3.97 -2.47 -8.19
N SER A 148 -4.75 -1.39 -8.31
CA SER A 148 -4.28 0.00 -8.27
C SER A 148 -3.85 0.46 -6.88
N LYS A 149 -4.08 -0.38 -5.85
CA LYS A 149 -3.66 -0.15 -4.46
C LYS A 149 -2.70 -1.26 -4.03
N PRO A 150 -1.72 -0.95 -3.15
CA PRO A 150 -0.81 -1.97 -2.66
C PRO A 150 -1.57 -3.01 -1.85
N MET A 151 -1.51 -4.27 -2.27
CA MET A 151 -2.16 -5.38 -1.58
C MET A 151 -1.13 -6.33 -1.00
N LEU A 152 -1.19 -6.59 0.30
CA LEU A 152 -0.34 -7.58 0.95
C LEU A 152 -0.73 -8.98 0.48
N ARG A 153 0.19 -9.69 -0.17
CA ARG A 153 -0.02 -11.07 -0.64
C ARG A 153 0.57 -12.09 0.32
N ILE A 154 1.76 -11.82 0.85
CA ILE A 154 2.47 -12.73 1.75
C ILE A 154 3.04 -11.92 2.90
N LYS A 155 2.81 -12.41 4.12
CA LYS A 155 3.42 -11.89 5.33
C LYS A 155 4.14 -13.02 6.05
N THR A 156 5.45 -12.87 6.22
CA THR A 156 6.27 -13.78 7.02
C THR A 156 6.93 -13.02 8.16
N GLU A 157 7.61 -13.72 9.05
CA GLU A 157 8.41 -13.11 10.11
C GLU A 157 9.62 -12.31 9.56
N PHE A 158 10.04 -12.59 8.33
CA PHE A 158 11.27 -12.03 7.75
C PHE A 158 11.01 -10.93 6.70
N GLY A 159 9.80 -10.87 6.15
CA GLY A 159 9.45 -9.91 5.14
C GLY A 159 8.02 -10.02 4.66
N MET A 160 7.63 -9.01 3.90
CA MET A 160 6.30 -8.88 3.31
C MET A 160 6.43 -8.79 1.79
N VAL A 161 5.49 -9.41 1.08
CA VAL A 161 5.36 -9.28 -0.38
C VAL A 161 4.04 -8.61 -0.68
N TRP A 162 4.11 -7.51 -1.39
CA TRP A 162 2.99 -6.70 -1.82
C TRP A 162 2.81 -6.81 -3.33
N GLU A 163 1.57 -6.70 -3.79
CA GLU A 163 1.25 -6.54 -5.20
C GLU A 163 0.76 -5.11 -5.45
N LEU A 164 1.37 -4.44 -6.42
CA LEU A 164 0.97 -3.10 -6.86
C LEU A 164 1.30 -2.94 -8.34
N GLY A 165 0.32 -2.51 -9.15
CA GLY A 165 0.58 -2.13 -10.54
C GLY A 165 1.19 -3.24 -11.40
N GLY A 166 0.90 -4.50 -11.06
CA GLY A 166 1.45 -5.63 -11.76
C GLY A 166 2.93 -5.82 -11.46
N ALA A 167 3.37 -5.48 -10.24
CA ALA A 167 4.68 -5.84 -9.72
C ALA A 167 4.52 -6.49 -8.34
N MET A 168 5.40 -7.44 -8.03
CA MET A 168 5.57 -8.00 -6.69
C MET A 168 6.71 -7.24 -6.01
N ILE A 169 6.40 -6.62 -4.88
CA ILE A 169 7.31 -5.76 -4.13
C ILE A 169 7.61 -6.43 -2.80
N GLN A 170 8.85 -6.87 -2.62
CA GLN A 170 9.31 -7.43 -1.36
C GLN A 170 9.89 -6.34 -0.47
N THR A 171 9.51 -6.34 0.81
CA THR A 171 10.19 -5.60 1.88
C THR A 171 10.68 -6.54 2.97
N TYR A 172 11.82 -6.21 3.58
CA TYR A 172 12.35 -6.93 4.73
C TYR A 172 11.72 -6.41 6.03
N GLY A 173 11.36 -7.33 6.92
CA GLY A 173 10.70 -7.01 8.19
C GLY A 173 9.29 -6.45 8.03
N ASN A 174 8.91 -5.54 8.93
CA ASN A 174 7.61 -4.88 8.95
C ASN A 174 7.73 -3.35 8.89
N PRO A 175 8.31 -2.77 7.81
CA PRO A 175 8.46 -1.32 7.71
C PRO A 175 7.11 -0.64 7.50
N ARG A 176 6.95 0.56 8.08
CA ARG A 176 5.85 1.45 7.73
C ARG A 176 6.12 2.04 6.36
N ILE A 177 5.33 1.66 5.35
CA ILE A 177 5.47 2.14 3.97
C ILE A 177 4.43 3.24 3.73
N GLU A 178 4.90 4.47 3.57
CA GLU A 178 4.06 5.60 3.17
C GLU A 178 3.76 5.59 1.67
N LEU A 179 2.76 6.35 1.22
CA LEU A 179 2.35 6.39 -0.19
C LEU A 179 3.52 6.71 -1.15
N ASN A 180 4.43 7.59 -0.73
CA ASN A 180 5.57 8.02 -1.55
C ASN A 180 6.72 7.01 -1.57
N ASN A 181 6.69 5.97 -0.71
CA ASN A 181 7.74 4.97 -0.60
C ASN A 181 7.55 3.80 -1.59
N TRP A 182 6.42 3.75 -2.31
CA TRP A 182 6.10 2.72 -3.32
C TRP A 182 6.74 2.96 -4.69
N SER A 183 7.43 4.08 -4.86
CA SER A 183 8.19 4.35 -6.08
C SER A 183 9.52 3.61 -6.06
N VAL A 184 9.92 3.04 -7.19
CA VAL A 184 11.29 2.48 -7.39
C VAL A 184 12.35 3.54 -7.12
N LEU A 185 12.02 4.82 -7.36
CA LEU A 185 12.93 5.93 -7.17
C LEU A 185 13.06 6.36 -5.69
N ALA A 186 12.11 5.98 -4.83
CA ALA A 186 12.04 6.44 -3.44
C ALA A 186 13.28 6.12 -2.61
N GLN A 187 13.93 5.00 -2.92
CA GLN A 187 15.17 4.58 -2.27
C GLN A 187 16.37 5.49 -2.59
N TYR A 188 16.33 6.24 -3.70
CA TYR A 188 17.45 7.09 -4.13
C TYR A 188 17.38 8.52 -3.59
N TYR A 189 16.17 9.03 -3.30
CA TYR A 189 16.00 10.42 -2.82
C TYR A 189 15.59 10.55 -1.36
N LYS A 190 15.12 9.48 -0.71
CA LYS A 190 14.70 9.50 0.71
C LYS A 190 15.39 8.38 1.49
N GLN A 191 16.33 8.76 2.35
CA GLN A 191 17.14 7.84 3.16
C GLN A 191 16.32 7.00 4.16
N SER A 192 15.12 7.46 4.54
CA SER A 192 14.20 6.73 5.42
C SER A 192 13.30 5.73 4.69
N THR A 193 13.43 5.61 3.37
CA THR A 193 12.65 4.65 2.58
C THR A 193 13.16 3.22 2.82
N PRO A 194 12.28 2.26 3.16
CA PRO A 194 12.69 0.88 3.30
C PRO A 194 13.18 0.31 1.97
N LEU A 195 14.22 -0.52 2.03
CA LEU A 195 14.73 -1.21 0.84
C LEU A 195 13.65 -2.14 0.28
N VAL A 196 13.28 -1.90 -0.97
CA VAL A 196 12.24 -2.61 -1.71
C VAL A 196 12.86 -3.35 -2.88
N THR A 197 12.50 -4.62 -3.08
CA THR A 197 12.90 -5.40 -4.25
C THR A 197 11.69 -5.63 -5.14
N TYR A 198 11.78 -5.23 -6.41
CA TYR A 198 10.72 -5.36 -7.39
C TYR A 198 10.94 -6.61 -8.24
N ALA A 199 9.85 -7.32 -8.53
CA ALA A 199 9.86 -8.48 -9.39
C ALA A 199 8.55 -8.58 -10.18
N ASN A 200 8.60 -9.17 -11.37
CA ASN A 200 7.41 -9.44 -12.16
C ASN A 200 6.68 -10.70 -11.68
N THR A 201 7.34 -11.63 -11.02
CA THR A 201 6.66 -12.82 -10.50
C THR A 201 7.11 -13.15 -9.09
N LEU A 202 6.28 -13.89 -8.37
CA LEU A 202 6.69 -14.44 -7.08
C LEU A 202 7.89 -15.40 -7.21
N GLU A 203 8.03 -16.02 -8.38
CA GLU A 203 9.15 -16.89 -8.73
C GLU A 203 10.47 -16.12 -8.88
N GLU A 204 10.42 -14.92 -9.46
CA GLU A 204 11.56 -14.00 -9.58
C GLU A 204 12.04 -13.47 -8.23
N LEU A 205 11.19 -13.43 -7.21
CA LEU A 205 11.63 -13.13 -5.84
C LEU A 205 12.47 -14.28 -5.23
N GLU A 206 12.68 -15.40 -5.91
CA GLU A 206 13.58 -16.51 -5.53
C GLU A 206 13.46 -17.04 -4.07
N GLY A 207 12.30 -16.80 -3.44
CA GLY A 207 12.04 -17.14 -2.05
C GLY A 207 12.79 -16.26 -1.03
N THR A 208 13.28 -15.08 -1.42
CA THR A 208 13.89 -14.09 -0.51
C THR A 208 12.96 -13.68 0.63
N TYR A 209 11.65 -13.76 0.39
CA TYR A 209 10.59 -13.51 1.37
C TYR A 209 10.41 -14.63 2.41
N LEU A 210 11.06 -15.80 2.26
CA LEU A 210 10.90 -16.93 3.20
C LEU A 210 12.05 -17.02 4.23
N HIS A 211 13.27 -16.58 3.92
CA HIS A 211 14.39 -16.51 4.90
C HIS A 211 15.57 -15.64 4.40
N PRO A 212 16.23 -14.84 5.26
CA PRO A 212 17.46 -14.10 4.90
C PRO A 212 18.74 -14.95 4.86
N LEU A 213 18.70 -16.25 5.18
CA LEU A 213 19.90 -17.11 5.31
C LEU A 213 20.49 -17.61 3.97
N GLY A 214 20.10 -17.00 2.85
CA GLY A 214 20.62 -17.28 1.51
C GLY A 214 21.93 -16.57 1.18
N GLY A 215 22.79 -16.26 2.17
CA GLY A 215 24.09 -15.63 1.92
C GLY A 215 24.98 -16.50 1.02
N ARG A 216 25.18 -16.05 -0.23
CA ARG A 216 26.23 -16.37 -1.25
C ARG A 216 26.56 -17.84 -1.59
N ARG A 217 26.50 -18.81 -0.67
CA ARG A 217 26.81 -20.24 -0.90
C ARG A 217 25.63 -21.08 -1.41
N GLN A 218 24.38 -20.69 -1.13
CA GLN A 218 23.19 -21.40 -1.62
C GLN A 218 22.86 -21.11 -3.09
N GLY A 219 23.27 -19.96 -3.63
CA GLY A 219 23.09 -19.63 -5.05
C GLY A 219 23.84 -20.59 -5.97
N VAL A 220 25.05 -21.01 -5.60
CA VAL A 220 25.84 -21.99 -6.38
C VAL A 220 25.17 -23.36 -6.35
N ARG A 221 24.69 -23.81 -5.19
CA ARG A 221 24.00 -25.10 -5.06
C ARG A 221 22.65 -25.12 -5.77
N ARG A 222 21.89 -24.01 -5.74
CA ARG A 222 20.61 -23.88 -6.47
C ARG A 222 20.84 -23.77 -7.98
N LYS A 223 21.87 -23.03 -8.44
CA LYS A 223 22.28 -23.00 -9.85
C LYS A 223 22.74 -24.37 -10.32
N LEU A 224 23.51 -25.11 -9.52
CA LEU A 224 23.92 -26.47 -9.82
C LEU A 224 22.72 -27.42 -9.91
N VAL A 225 21.79 -27.35 -8.94
CA VAL A 225 20.56 -28.16 -8.97
C VAL A 225 19.69 -27.81 -10.17
N ARG A 226 19.57 -26.53 -10.53
CA ARG A 226 18.81 -26.04 -11.69
C ARG A 226 19.48 -26.43 -13.01
N TRP A 227 20.80 -26.43 -13.05
CA TRP A 227 21.59 -26.91 -14.19
C TRP A 227 21.43 -28.41 -14.34
N ILE A 228 21.65 -29.19 -13.28
CA ILE A 228 21.44 -30.65 -13.26
C ILE A 228 20.00 -31.00 -13.66
N SER A 229 19.00 -30.27 -13.17
CA SER A 229 17.60 -30.54 -13.53
C SER A 229 17.28 -30.19 -14.99
N LYS A 230 17.86 -29.11 -15.53
CA LYS A 230 17.70 -28.76 -16.96
C LYS A 230 18.43 -29.73 -17.89
N THR A 231 19.63 -30.18 -17.50
CA THR A 231 20.45 -31.10 -18.30
C THR A 231 19.94 -32.55 -18.24
N LEU A 232 19.34 -32.96 -17.12
CA LEU A 232 18.77 -34.31 -16.93
C LEU A 232 17.28 -34.42 -17.27
N LEU A 233 16.62 -33.33 -17.69
CA LEU A 233 15.23 -33.32 -18.14
C LEU A 233 14.93 -34.35 -19.27
N PRO A 234 15.82 -34.61 -20.25
CA PRO A 234 15.58 -35.62 -21.29
C PRO A 234 15.83 -37.07 -20.84
N PHE A 235 16.32 -37.32 -19.61
CA PHE A 235 16.64 -38.67 -19.11
C PHE A 235 15.95 -38.94 -17.76
N PRO A 236 14.66 -39.33 -17.76
CA PRO A 236 13.82 -39.41 -16.55
C PRO A 236 14.30 -40.44 -15.51
N VAL A 237 14.98 -41.52 -15.94
CA VAL A 237 15.50 -42.55 -15.03
C VAL A 237 16.68 -42.03 -14.20
N LEU A 238 17.59 -41.26 -14.81
CA LEU A 238 18.71 -40.62 -14.11
C LEU A 238 18.22 -39.55 -13.13
N TYR A 239 17.20 -38.78 -13.52
CA TYR A 239 16.60 -37.79 -12.65
C TYR A 239 16.02 -38.41 -11.36
N ARG A 240 15.32 -39.56 -11.49
CA ARG A 240 14.76 -40.27 -10.33
C ARG A 240 15.84 -40.77 -9.37
N TYR A 241 16.96 -41.27 -9.90
CA TYR A 241 18.10 -41.72 -9.09
C TYR A 241 18.80 -40.55 -8.37
N ALA A 242 19.04 -39.44 -9.09
CA ALA A 242 19.64 -38.23 -8.53
C ALA A 242 18.76 -37.60 -7.44
N ALA A 243 17.45 -37.54 -7.65
CA ALA A 243 16.50 -37.06 -6.65
C ALA A 243 16.50 -37.92 -5.39
N HIS A 244 16.57 -39.25 -5.55
CA HIS A 244 16.60 -40.18 -4.42
C HIS A 244 17.90 -40.06 -3.61
N ALA A 245 19.05 -39.96 -4.28
CA ALA A 245 20.34 -39.73 -3.63
C ALA A 245 20.39 -38.39 -2.88
N LEU A 246 19.80 -37.33 -3.44
CA LEU A 246 19.72 -36.01 -2.81
C LEU A 246 18.80 -36.01 -1.58
N ALA A 247 17.71 -36.78 -1.62
CA ALA A 247 16.82 -36.98 -0.47
C ALA A 247 17.50 -37.74 0.68
N VAL A 248 18.30 -38.78 0.35
CA VAL A 248 19.12 -39.51 1.32
C VAL A 248 20.20 -38.59 1.92
N TYR A 249 20.90 -37.81 1.09
CA TYR A 249 21.89 -36.84 1.55
C TYR A 249 21.31 -35.79 2.51
N ARG A 250 20.08 -35.32 2.25
CA ARG A 250 19.38 -34.39 3.16
C ARG A 250 18.97 -35.03 4.49
N ARG A 251 18.69 -36.34 4.51
CA ARG A 251 18.33 -37.07 5.74
C ARG A 251 19.53 -37.37 6.63
N TYR A 252 20.70 -37.62 6.05
CA TYR A 252 21.91 -38.01 6.82
C TYR A 252 22.90 -36.86 7.06
N GLY A 253 22.79 -35.74 6.33
CA GLY A 253 23.62 -34.55 6.52
C GLY A 253 23.20 -33.67 7.70
N ARG A 254 23.29 -34.17 8.94
CA ARG A 254 23.28 -33.32 10.15
C ARG A 254 24.66 -32.63 10.29
N PHE A 255 24.86 -31.51 9.61
CA PHE A 255 25.86 -30.53 10.03
C PHE A 255 25.16 -29.43 10.82
N GLY A 256 25.58 -29.25 12.07
CA GLY A 256 24.91 -28.43 13.07
C GLY A 256 24.67 -26.99 12.61
N PHE A 257 23.40 -26.60 12.64
CA PHE A 257 23.03 -25.19 12.62
C PHE A 257 23.34 -24.60 14.00
N GLN A 258 24.54 -24.05 14.18
CA GLN A 258 24.69 -22.98 15.17
C GLN A 258 23.92 -21.77 14.63
N ARG A 259 22.76 -21.49 15.25
CA ARG A 259 22.03 -20.23 15.07
C ARG A 259 22.98 -19.09 15.49
N PRO A 260 23.18 -18.05 14.66
CA PRO A 260 23.76 -16.82 15.17
C PRO A 260 22.83 -16.27 16.25
N ARG A 261 23.36 -15.98 17.44
CA ARG A 261 22.68 -15.20 18.49
C ARG A 261 22.48 -13.78 17.95
N VAL A 262 21.38 -13.57 17.23
CA VAL A 262 20.74 -12.25 17.17
C VAL A 262 19.95 -12.17 18.47
N GLU A 263 20.29 -11.24 19.34
CA GLU A 263 19.49 -10.94 20.52
C GLU A 263 18.12 -10.45 20.03
N PRO A 264 17.04 -11.22 20.24
CA PRO A 264 15.72 -10.82 19.81
C PRO A 264 15.26 -9.65 20.66
N GLU A 265 14.73 -8.63 19.99
CA GLU A 265 14.12 -7.47 20.63
C GLU A 265 12.98 -7.91 21.55
N VAL A 266 12.99 -7.41 22.78
CA VAL A 266 11.97 -7.70 23.79
C VAL A 266 10.77 -6.80 23.53
N GLU A 267 9.61 -7.39 23.24
CA GLU A 267 8.38 -6.65 23.00
C GLU A 267 7.49 -6.68 24.26
N LEU A 268 7.08 -5.51 24.77
CA LEU A 268 6.10 -5.45 25.86
C LEU A 268 4.69 -5.67 25.29
N VAL A 269 4.05 -6.77 25.68
CA VAL A 269 2.74 -7.17 25.16
C VAL A 269 1.61 -6.60 26.01
N ARG A 270 1.74 -6.64 27.35
CA ARG A 270 0.78 -6.05 28.29
C ARG A 270 1.47 -5.59 29.58
N GLN A 271 0.97 -4.51 30.16
CA GLN A 271 1.47 -3.95 31.41
C GLN A 271 0.40 -4.07 32.51
N GLY A 272 0.79 -4.47 33.72
CA GLY A 272 -0.05 -4.34 34.93
C GLY A 272 -1.14 -5.38 35.14
N VAL A 273 -1.03 -6.56 34.51
CA VAL A 273 -2.02 -7.63 34.71
C VAL A 273 -1.72 -8.34 36.05
N SER A 274 -2.57 -8.11 37.05
CA SER A 274 -2.41 -8.66 38.41
C SER A 274 -1.03 -8.37 39.03
N GLY A 275 -0.43 -7.22 38.71
CA GLY A 275 0.91 -6.82 39.16
C GLY A 275 2.07 -7.32 38.29
N TYR A 276 1.79 -7.97 37.14
CA TYR A 276 2.78 -8.49 36.20
C TYR A 276 2.82 -7.69 34.88
N ASN A 277 4.01 -7.60 34.30
CA ASN A 277 4.25 -7.20 32.91
C ASN A 277 4.46 -8.45 32.06
N ILE A 278 3.73 -8.54 30.94
CA ILE A 278 3.82 -9.63 29.99
C ILE A 278 4.65 -9.17 28.80
N LEU A 279 5.75 -9.86 28.55
CA LEU A 279 6.73 -9.54 27.52
C LEU A 279 6.85 -10.73 26.57
N ARG A 280 7.09 -10.45 25.30
CA ARG A 280 7.39 -11.46 24.28
C ARG A 280 8.86 -11.39 23.95
N HIS A 281 9.50 -12.56 23.99
CA HIS A 281 10.85 -12.73 23.52
C HIS A 281 10.92 -14.06 22.75
N ARG A 282 11.18 -13.97 21.44
CA ARG A 282 11.05 -15.08 20.46
C ARG A 282 9.62 -15.63 20.37
N ASP A 283 9.48 -16.93 20.58
CA ASP A 283 8.30 -17.77 20.53
C ASP A 283 7.66 -17.96 21.93
N ARG A 284 8.09 -17.18 22.92
CA ARG A 284 7.64 -17.30 24.32
C ARG A 284 7.19 -15.97 24.90
N TYR A 285 6.24 -16.08 25.81
CA TYR A 285 5.70 -15.01 26.63
C TYR A 285 6.18 -15.19 28.07
N TYR A 286 6.64 -14.10 28.65
CA TYR A 286 7.18 -14.01 29.99
C TYR A 286 6.33 -13.04 30.80
N ALA A 287 5.85 -13.46 31.97
CA ALA A 287 5.30 -12.55 32.96
C ALA A 287 6.33 -12.32 34.06
N ILE A 288 6.66 -11.05 34.33
CA ILE A 288 7.51 -10.64 35.46
C ILE A 288 6.76 -9.64 36.33
N LEU A 289 7.04 -9.59 37.63
CA LEU A 289 6.44 -8.60 38.51
C LEU A 289 6.92 -7.19 38.15
N GLN A 290 6.00 -6.22 38.18
CA GLN A 290 6.32 -4.81 37.82
C GLN A 290 7.44 -4.20 38.65
N ARG A 291 7.54 -4.58 39.92
CA ARG A 291 8.56 -4.09 40.85
C ARG A 291 9.97 -4.60 40.56
N GLU A 292 10.14 -5.56 39.65
CA GLU A 292 11.44 -6.20 39.39
C GLU A 292 12.28 -5.56 38.30
N GLY A 293 11.78 -4.48 37.70
CA GLY A 293 12.51 -3.63 36.77
C GLY A 293 12.63 -4.20 35.36
N GLU A 294 13.75 -3.92 34.70
CA GLU A 294 14.00 -4.25 33.30
C GLU A 294 14.02 -5.78 33.05
N PHE A 295 13.38 -6.19 31.96
CA PHE A 295 13.32 -7.60 31.57
C PHE A 295 14.61 -8.02 30.88
N SER A 296 15.23 -9.08 31.40
CA SER A 296 16.34 -9.79 30.77
C SER A 296 15.97 -11.27 30.60
N PRO A 297 16.01 -11.80 29.36
CA PRO A 297 15.66 -13.20 29.10
C PRO A 297 16.64 -14.16 29.79
N ALA A 298 17.91 -13.79 29.89
CA ALA A 298 18.92 -14.58 30.59
C ALA A 298 18.60 -14.69 32.10
N ARG A 299 18.09 -13.62 32.71
CA ARG A 299 17.69 -13.60 34.13
C ARG A 299 16.42 -14.42 34.36
N ALA A 300 15.46 -14.38 33.43
CA ALA A 300 14.24 -15.18 33.51
C ALA A 300 14.51 -16.69 33.38
N GLU A 301 15.36 -17.08 32.43
CA GLU A 301 15.75 -18.48 32.25
C GLU A 301 16.59 -19.02 33.41
N ALA A 302 17.35 -18.15 34.09
CA ALA A 302 18.11 -18.49 35.29
C ALA A 302 17.29 -18.47 36.59
N GLY A 303 15.99 -18.15 36.54
CA GLY A 303 15.13 -18.06 37.73
C GLY A 303 15.46 -16.87 38.65
N GLY A 304 16.09 -15.82 38.13
CA GLY A 304 16.55 -14.66 38.92
C GLY A 304 15.47 -13.61 39.24
N TYR A 305 14.20 -13.91 38.96
CA TYR A 305 13.02 -13.10 39.27
C TYR A 305 12.23 -13.78 40.39
N SER A 306 11.69 -13.02 41.34
CA SER A 306 10.97 -13.55 42.51
C SER A 306 9.67 -14.25 42.10
N SER A 307 9.07 -13.85 40.97
CA SER A 307 7.95 -14.55 40.35
C SER A 307 8.00 -14.35 38.84
N CYS A 308 8.13 -15.46 38.10
CA CYS A 308 8.16 -15.46 36.65
C CYS A 308 7.35 -16.61 36.07
N TYR A 309 6.47 -16.32 35.11
CA TYR A 309 5.74 -17.33 34.34
C TYR A 309 6.19 -17.30 32.88
N ILE A 310 6.40 -18.48 32.30
CA ILE A 310 6.88 -18.64 30.93
C ILE A 310 5.89 -19.57 30.20
N SER A 311 5.35 -19.13 29.06
CA SER A 311 4.53 -19.99 28.20
C SER A 311 4.67 -19.66 26.72
N SER A 312 4.12 -20.52 25.86
CA SER A 312 4.05 -20.32 24.40
C SER A 312 2.90 -19.41 23.93
N SER A 313 1.95 -19.09 24.81
CA SER A 313 0.81 -18.21 24.49
C SER A 313 0.51 -17.22 25.63
N VAL A 314 -0.11 -16.08 25.29
CA VAL A 314 -0.50 -15.06 26.27
C VAL A 314 -1.57 -15.62 27.22
N GLU A 315 -2.51 -16.39 26.69
CA GLU A 315 -3.66 -16.94 27.41
C GLU A 315 -3.22 -17.99 28.45
N GLU A 316 -2.15 -18.73 28.21
CA GLU A 316 -1.57 -19.64 29.21
C GLU A 316 -0.81 -18.87 30.30
N VAL A 317 -0.06 -17.83 29.95
CA VAL A 317 0.62 -16.98 30.93
C VAL A 317 -0.40 -16.34 31.87
N LEU A 318 -1.51 -15.83 31.32
CA LEU A 318 -2.61 -15.28 32.11
C LEU A 318 -3.23 -16.31 33.04
N ARG A 319 -3.49 -17.53 32.55
CA ARG A 319 -4.01 -18.63 33.38
C ARG A 319 -3.06 -19.00 34.51
N ASN A 320 -1.76 -19.03 34.27
CA ASN A 320 -0.76 -19.32 35.30
C ASN A 320 -0.70 -18.22 36.37
N ILE A 321 -0.79 -16.95 35.95
CA ILE A 321 -0.92 -15.83 36.90
C ILE A 321 -2.16 -16.02 37.76
N THR A 322 -3.32 -16.28 37.15
CA THR A 322 -4.58 -16.45 37.89
C THR A 322 -4.56 -17.67 38.83
N ALA A 323 -3.98 -18.78 38.40
CA ALA A 323 -3.86 -20.01 39.21
C ALA A 323 -2.88 -19.87 40.38
N SER A 324 -1.92 -18.94 40.29
CA SER A 324 -0.92 -18.70 41.34
C SER A 324 -1.36 -17.74 42.44
N ILE A 325 -2.50 -17.06 42.26
CA ILE A 325 -3.08 -16.23 43.32
C ILE A 325 -3.65 -17.20 44.37
N PRO A 326 -3.07 -17.29 45.58
CA PRO A 326 -3.67 -18.12 46.62
C PRO A 326 -5.06 -17.58 46.92
N VAL A 327 -6.07 -18.45 46.78
CA VAL A 327 -7.42 -18.21 47.29
C VAL A 327 -7.35 -18.25 48.81
N SER A 328 -6.91 -17.15 49.41
CA SER A 328 -7.10 -16.78 50.81
C SER A 328 -6.66 -15.33 51.04
N THR A 329 -7.45 -14.40 50.52
CA THR A 329 -7.88 -13.24 51.31
C THR A 329 -9.22 -12.77 50.76
N SER A 330 -10.29 -13.34 51.32
CA SER A 330 -11.53 -12.60 51.50
C SER A 330 -11.26 -11.33 52.32
N PHE A 331 -12.08 -10.30 52.08
CA PHE A 331 -12.18 -8.98 52.74
C PHE A 331 -11.25 -7.89 52.16
N ILE A 332 -11.73 -6.73 51.69
CA ILE A 332 -12.95 -5.98 52.06
C ILE A 332 -13.67 -5.47 50.81
N PHE A 333 -14.92 -5.92 50.64
CA PHE A 333 -15.93 -5.19 49.87
C PHE A 333 -16.30 -3.97 50.74
N ASN A 334 -15.80 -2.79 50.41
CA ASN A 334 -16.26 -1.56 51.06
C ASN A 334 -17.56 -1.15 50.36
N LYS A 335 -18.63 -1.82 50.75
CA LYS A 335 -19.99 -1.29 50.64
C LYS A 335 -20.15 -0.41 51.88
N ASP A 336 -20.09 0.91 51.67
CA ASP A 336 -20.81 1.95 52.42
C ASP A 336 -20.25 3.33 52.07
N VAL A 337 -20.73 3.89 50.95
CA VAL A 337 -21.13 5.29 50.93
C VAL A 337 -22.53 5.32 50.30
N ASN A 338 -23.50 5.50 51.19
CA ASN A 338 -24.87 5.91 50.91
C ASN A 338 -24.90 7.15 50.01
N PHE A 339 -25.60 7.05 48.88
CA PHE A 339 -26.58 8.06 48.50
C PHE A 339 -27.87 7.31 48.18
N GLY A 340 -28.87 7.53 49.04
CA GLY A 340 -30.11 6.77 49.05
C GLY A 340 -30.99 7.01 47.82
N PRO A 341 -31.96 6.10 47.58
CA PRO A 341 -32.97 6.27 46.55
C PRO A 341 -34.13 7.08 47.12
N GLY A 342 -34.31 8.30 46.59
CA GLY A 342 -35.55 9.04 46.73
C GLY A 342 -36.57 8.48 45.74
N HIS A 343 -37.40 7.57 46.22
CA HIS A 343 -38.66 7.19 45.58
C HIS A 343 -39.69 8.26 45.97
N ASP A 344 -40.32 8.91 45.00
CA ASP A 344 -41.69 9.38 45.17
C ASP A 344 -42.41 9.44 43.81
N SER A 345 -43.67 9.08 43.91
CA SER A 345 -44.58 8.51 42.92
C SER A 345 -45.10 9.48 41.84
N PRO A 346 -45.79 8.95 40.81
CA PRO A 346 -46.28 9.70 39.68
C PRO A 346 -47.71 10.22 39.93
N ASP A 347 -47.94 11.48 39.61
CA ASP A 347 -49.28 12.03 39.41
C ASP A 347 -49.43 12.53 37.97
N SER A 348 -50.26 11.80 37.23
CA SER A 348 -51.44 12.32 36.54
C SER A 348 -51.36 13.76 36.00
N ILE A 349 -51.40 13.93 34.68
CA ILE A 349 -52.46 14.69 34.00
C ILE A 349 -52.56 14.24 32.54
N GLU A 350 -53.78 13.88 32.23
CA GLU A 350 -54.40 13.48 30.99
C GLU A 350 -55.00 14.73 30.32
N VAL A 351 -54.61 15.09 29.08
CA VAL A 351 -55.42 15.86 28.09
C VAL A 351 -54.84 15.51 26.71
N SER A 352 -55.36 14.58 25.93
CA SER A 352 -56.62 14.55 25.18
C SER A 352 -56.72 15.56 24.02
N LYS A 353 -56.90 15.01 22.81
CA LYS A 353 -57.52 15.58 21.58
C LYS A 353 -56.65 16.54 20.77
N ARG A 354 -56.60 16.50 19.45
CA ARG A 354 -57.48 15.88 18.43
C ARG A 354 -56.69 15.84 17.11
N GLY A 355 -56.82 14.75 16.37
CA GLY A 355 -56.66 14.81 14.92
C GLY A 355 -57.88 15.45 14.29
N ILE A 356 -57.69 16.15 13.16
CA ILE A 356 -58.68 16.30 12.09
C ILE A 356 -57.89 16.36 10.77
N ARG A 357 -58.18 15.34 9.95
CA ARG A 357 -58.21 15.26 8.47
C ARG A 357 -57.16 15.98 7.63
#